data_AF-A0A841HM65-F1
#
_entry.id   AF-A0A841HM65-F1
#
_cell.length_a   1.000
_cell.length_b   1.000
_cell.length_c   1.000
_cell.angle_alpha   90.00
_cell.angle_beta   90.00
_cell.angle_gamma   90.00
#
_symmetry.space_group_name_H-M   'P 1'
#
loop_
_entity.id
_entity.type
_entity.pdbx_description
1 polymer ?
#
loop_
_entity_poly.entity_id
_entity_poly.type
_entity_poly.pdbx_seq_one_letter_code
_entity_poly.pdbx_strand_id
1 'polypeptide(L)'
;MNSLLRIGALLCVIASPSFAADDSYGGKTTGAAPRYTFSWPLDGATLQPRGGTTKGAPITLDAEPSKEWKALQAADIAAFERDRRAILSMAGTYRVTFDFLEVVPYAKQEKPNAPYQSWGTEKIYVDADDGKFVSLVHILEMRIVQKDGTISEPMVTKHWRQDWRYEPEFIVEHKGRDRWDRRTLTAEEKRNAWTQTV
;
A
#
# COMPACT_ATOMS: atom_id res chain seq x y z
N MET A 1 10.46 73.83 0.32
CA MET A 1 11.25 73.45 1.51
C MET A 1 10.66 72.17 2.07
N ASN A 2 11.51 71.16 2.23
CA ASN A 2 11.19 69.77 2.54
C ASN A 2 10.12 69.59 3.63
N SER A 3 9.09 68.78 3.35
CA SER A 3 8.46 67.99 4.40
C SER A 3 8.13 66.60 3.86
N LEU A 4 8.84 65.64 4.43
CA LEU A 4 8.76 64.20 4.18
C LEU A 4 7.42 63.66 4.69
N LEU A 5 6.75 62.82 3.88
CA LEU A 5 5.87 61.79 4.43
C LEU A 5 6.27 60.46 3.80
N ARG A 6 7.02 59.68 4.59
CA ARG A 6 7.49 58.34 4.25
C ARG A 6 6.32 57.36 4.39
N ILE A 7 5.97 56.69 3.30
CA ILE A 7 5.09 55.50 3.33
C ILE A 7 5.93 54.37 3.94
N GLY A 8 5.58 53.94 5.15
CA GLY A 8 6.18 52.77 5.79
C GLY A 8 5.70 51.50 5.09
N ALA A 9 6.54 50.91 4.25
CA ALA A 9 6.37 49.54 3.78
C ALA A 9 6.76 48.60 4.93
N LEU A 10 5.78 47.91 5.51
CA LEU A 10 5.99 46.87 6.51
C LEU A 10 6.55 45.62 5.80
N LEU A 11 7.87 45.43 5.84
CA LEU A 11 8.50 44.15 5.51
C LEU A 11 8.20 43.16 6.64
N CYS A 12 7.26 42.23 6.42
CA CYS A 12 7.15 41.04 7.27
C CYS A 12 8.23 40.03 6.84
N VAL A 13 9.30 39.96 7.63
CA VAL A 13 10.24 38.84 7.62
C VAL A 13 9.52 37.63 8.20
N ILE A 14 9.11 36.69 7.35
CA ILE A 14 8.60 35.40 7.82
C ILE A 14 9.83 34.56 8.16
N ALA A 15 10.18 34.51 9.45
CA ALA A 15 11.10 33.52 9.97
C ALA A 15 10.53 32.13 9.69
N SER A 16 11.21 31.35 8.85
CA SER A 16 10.86 29.95 8.61
C SER A 16 11.23 29.13 9.86
N PRO A 17 10.27 28.53 10.58
CA PRO A 17 10.63 27.50 11.53
C PRO A 17 10.91 26.24 10.73
N SER A 18 12.11 25.71 10.87
CA SER A 18 12.44 24.34 10.48
C SER A 18 11.51 23.39 11.23
N PHE A 19 10.61 22.71 10.53
CA PHE A 19 9.81 21.64 11.10
C PHE A 19 10.45 20.30 10.75
N ALA A 20 11.01 19.66 11.79
CA ALA A 20 11.24 18.23 11.80
C ALA A 20 9.89 17.52 11.78
N ALA A 21 9.74 16.52 10.90
CA ALA A 21 8.53 15.71 10.80
C ALA A 21 8.45 14.74 11.99
N ASP A 22 7.33 14.82 12.73
CA ASP A 22 7.00 13.97 13.88
C ASP A 22 6.09 12.81 13.41
N ASP A 23 6.50 11.57 13.69
CA ASP A 23 5.84 10.32 13.27
C ASP A 23 4.59 10.02 14.11
N SER A 24 3.50 10.76 13.88
CA SER A 24 2.24 10.57 14.60
C SER A 24 1.39 9.41 14.05
N TYR A 25 1.96 8.20 13.98
CA TYR A 25 1.18 6.96 14.24
C TYR A 25 1.13 6.63 15.74
N GLY A 26 1.74 7.48 16.58
CA GLY A 26 1.38 7.67 17.98
C GLY A 26 1.01 9.13 18.26
N GLY A 27 -0.28 9.44 18.40
CA GLY A 27 -0.75 10.66 19.10
C GLY A 27 -1.21 11.86 18.25
N LYS A 28 -2.53 12.14 18.37
CA LYS A 28 -3.32 13.34 18.03
C LYS A 28 -3.02 14.10 16.72
N THR A 29 -3.74 13.68 15.69
CA THR A 29 -4.05 14.44 14.47
C THR A 29 -4.90 15.68 14.77
N THR A 30 -4.51 16.85 14.24
CA THR A 30 -5.42 18.00 14.09
C THR A 30 -5.39 18.46 12.63
N GLY A 31 -6.49 18.18 11.92
CA GLY A 31 -6.67 18.38 10.48
C GLY A 31 -6.98 17.04 9.78
N ALA A 32 -8.27 16.73 9.57
CA ALA A 32 -8.79 15.45 9.04
C ALA A 32 -8.16 15.04 7.68
N ALA A 33 -7.94 13.77 7.27
CA ALA A 33 -7.92 12.41 7.86
C ALA A 33 -7.13 11.48 6.89
N PRO A 34 -6.66 10.29 7.29
CA PRO A 34 -6.77 9.09 6.45
C PRO A 34 -7.75 8.11 7.10
N ARG A 35 -8.86 7.83 6.43
CA ARG A 35 -9.90 6.89 6.88
C ARG A 35 -9.75 5.60 6.08
N TYR A 36 -9.37 4.50 6.74
CA TYR A 36 -9.51 3.16 6.17
C TYR A 36 -10.33 2.28 7.11
N THR A 37 -11.55 2.05 6.68
CA THR A 37 -12.58 1.14 7.16
C THR A 37 -13.40 1.09 5.90
N PHE A 38 -13.37 0.01 5.11
CA PHE A 38 -14.03 0.00 3.79
C PHE A 38 -15.40 0.68 3.92
N SER A 39 -15.51 1.82 3.24
CA SER A 39 -16.54 2.85 3.36
C SER A 39 -17.91 2.34 3.82
N TRP A 40 -18.31 2.66 5.05
CA TRP A 40 -19.63 2.31 5.57
C TRP A 40 -20.11 3.29 6.68
N PRO A 41 -21.40 3.70 6.72
CA PRO A 41 -22.08 4.12 7.94
C PRO A 41 -23.23 3.13 8.26
N LEU A 42 -23.07 2.31 9.30
CA LEU A 42 -24.20 1.62 9.95
C LEU A 42 -24.26 2.33 11.29
N ASP A 43 -24.73 3.59 11.22
CA ASP A 43 -25.25 4.38 12.34
C ASP A 43 -24.33 4.63 13.55
N GLY A 44 -23.10 4.12 13.55
CA GLY A 44 -22.14 4.23 14.65
C GLY A 44 -21.18 5.40 14.49
N ALA A 45 -21.51 6.55 15.08
CA ALA A 45 -20.63 7.72 15.12
C ALA A 45 -19.33 7.53 15.97
N THR A 46 -19.06 6.34 16.53
CA THR A 46 -18.22 6.20 17.73
C THR A 46 -17.17 5.09 17.74
N LEU A 47 -17.00 4.27 16.71
CA LEU A 47 -16.00 3.19 16.75
C LEU A 47 -14.64 3.66 16.22
N GLN A 48 -13.80 4.16 17.13
CA GLN A 48 -12.37 4.33 16.87
C GLN A 48 -11.71 2.95 16.75
N PRO A 49 -10.94 2.67 15.69
CA PRO A 49 -10.27 1.39 15.54
C PRO A 49 -9.29 1.18 16.71
N ARG A 50 -9.26 -0.04 17.21
CA ARG A 50 -8.24 -0.46 18.17
C ARG A 50 -6.96 -0.83 17.42
N GLY A 51 -5.82 -0.37 17.92
CA GLY A 51 -4.50 -0.67 17.35
C GLY A 51 -3.95 -2.04 17.78
N GLY A 52 -2.76 -2.35 17.27
CA GLY A 52 -1.97 -3.54 17.56
C GLY A 52 -1.67 -3.79 19.05
N THR A 53 -1.45 -5.06 19.40
CA THR A 53 -0.86 -5.45 20.70
C THR A 53 0.65 -5.21 20.76
N THR A 54 1.26 -4.86 19.62
CA THR A 54 2.70 -4.62 19.44
C THR A 54 2.92 -3.26 18.76
N LYS A 55 4.15 -2.72 18.89
CA LYS A 55 4.59 -1.53 18.18
C LYS A 55 5.62 -1.91 17.13
N GLY A 56 5.43 -1.49 15.89
CA GLY A 56 6.43 -1.67 14.85
C GLY A 56 7.62 -0.73 15.03
N ALA A 57 8.78 -1.11 14.49
CA ALA A 57 9.93 -0.21 14.41
C ALA A 57 9.57 1.08 13.63
N PRO A 58 10.20 2.23 13.95
CA PRO A 58 10.06 3.45 13.15
C PRO A 58 10.38 3.19 11.67
N ILE A 59 9.64 3.85 10.79
CA ILE A 59 9.83 3.74 9.33
C ILE A 59 9.99 5.13 8.75
N THR A 60 10.80 5.24 7.71
CA THR A 60 10.87 6.45 6.89
C THR A 60 10.08 6.20 5.62
N LEU A 61 9.08 7.05 5.36
CA LEU A 61 8.29 6.99 4.13
C LEU A 61 9.04 7.73 3.01
N ASP A 62 9.06 7.13 1.83
CA ASP A 62 9.47 7.83 0.62
C ASP A 62 8.31 8.75 0.18
N ALA A 63 8.56 10.05 0.13
CA ALA A 63 7.59 11.04 -0.30
C ALA A 63 7.61 11.29 -1.81
N GLU A 64 8.63 10.77 -2.50
CA GLU A 64 8.82 10.98 -3.93
C GLU A 64 8.27 9.79 -4.74
N PRO A 65 7.69 10.04 -5.93
CA PRO A 65 7.32 8.94 -6.80
C PRO A 65 8.56 8.14 -7.24
N SER A 66 8.44 6.81 -7.24
CA SER A 66 9.53 5.90 -7.60
C SER A 66 10.01 6.12 -9.04
N LYS A 67 11.25 5.70 -9.32
CA LYS A 67 11.82 5.76 -10.68
C LYS A 67 10.98 4.92 -11.66
N GLU A 68 10.45 3.79 -11.20
CA GLU A 68 9.61 2.88 -11.95
C GLU A 68 8.29 3.56 -12.32
N TRP A 69 7.63 4.22 -11.35
CA TRP A 69 6.42 4.99 -11.60
C TRP A 69 6.63 6.10 -12.64
N LYS A 70 7.71 6.86 -12.49
CA LYS A 70 8.09 7.92 -13.46
C LYS A 70 8.34 7.33 -14.86
N ALA A 71 8.96 6.15 -14.94
CA ALA A 71 9.25 5.49 -16.21
C ALA A 71 8.01 4.99 -16.97
N LEU A 72 6.86 4.83 -16.30
CA LEU A 72 5.57 4.54 -16.94
C LEU A 72 5.05 5.71 -17.77
N GLN A 73 5.49 6.94 -17.47
CA GLN A 73 5.01 8.17 -18.11
C GLN A 73 5.78 8.52 -19.39
N ALA A 74 6.74 7.69 -19.83
CA ALA A 74 7.49 8.01 -21.04
C ALA A 74 6.57 8.02 -22.28
N ALA A 75 6.85 8.93 -23.21
CA ALA A 75 6.12 9.02 -24.46
C ALA A 75 6.35 7.78 -25.33
N ASP A 76 5.38 7.46 -26.18
CA ASP A 76 5.49 6.47 -27.26
C ASP A 76 5.87 5.03 -26.83
N ILE A 77 5.58 4.64 -25.59
CA ILE A 77 5.76 3.24 -25.14
C ILE A 77 4.68 2.36 -25.77
N ALA A 78 5.12 1.28 -26.44
CA ALA A 78 4.24 0.24 -26.96
C ALA A 78 3.40 -0.40 -25.83
N ALA A 79 2.17 -0.82 -26.14
CA ALA A 79 1.22 -1.35 -25.13
C ALA A 79 1.82 -2.49 -24.29
N PHE A 80 2.45 -3.48 -24.93
CA PHE A 80 3.15 -4.57 -24.25
C PHE A 80 4.15 -4.09 -23.20
N GLU A 81 5.01 -3.14 -23.58
CA GLU A 81 6.06 -2.65 -22.69
C GLU A 81 5.51 -1.75 -21.59
N ARG A 82 4.41 -1.02 -21.87
CA ARG A 82 3.70 -0.24 -20.85
C ARG A 82 3.16 -1.16 -19.75
N ASP A 83 2.49 -2.24 -20.13
CA ASP A 83 1.92 -3.20 -19.18
C ASP A 83 3.03 -3.94 -18.42
N ARG A 84 4.10 -4.36 -19.10
CA ARG A 84 5.26 -5.00 -18.48
C ARG A 84 5.92 -4.09 -17.44
N ARG A 85 6.14 -2.81 -17.77
CA ARG A 85 6.66 -1.83 -16.80
C ARG A 85 5.71 -1.64 -15.64
N ALA A 86 4.40 -1.63 -15.87
CA ALA A 86 3.41 -1.50 -14.80
C ALA A 86 3.51 -2.68 -13.82
N ILE A 87 3.65 -3.90 -14.32
CA ILE A 87 3.88 -5.10 -13.50
C ILE A 87 5.18 -4.97 -12.70
N LEU A 88 6.30 -4.64 -13.36
CA LEU A 88 7.60 -4.49 -12.69
C LEU A 88 7.62 -3.34 -11.66
N SER A 89 6.82 -2.29 -11.87
CA SER A 89 6.70 -1.17 -10.93
C SER A 89 6.05 -1.52 -9.59
N MET A 90 5.46 -2.72 -9.48
CA MET A 90 5.00 -3.26 -8.21
C MET A 90 6.14 -3.75 -7.31
N ALA A 91 7.35 -3.95 -7.85
CA ALA A 91 8.50 -4.32 -7.03
C ALA A 91 8.95 -3.11 -6.20
N GLY A 92 9.28 -3.34 -4.93
CA GLY A 92 9.59 -2.25 -4.00
C GLY A 92 9.34 -2.62 -2.55
N THR A 93 9.52 -1.64 -1.67
CA THR A 93 9.22 -1.75 -0.25
C THR A 93 8.03 -0.86 0.09
N TYR A 94 6.99 -1.45 0.67
CA TYR A 94 5.73 -0.80 0.94
C TYR A 94 5.38 -0.90 2.41
N ARG A 95 4.81 0.17 2.94
CA ARG A 95 4.01 0.07 4.15
C ARG A 95 2.61 -0.42 3.75
N VAL A 96 2.23 -1.59 4.23
CA VAL A 96 0.90 -2.16 4.02
C VAL A 96 0.07 -2.04 5.30
N THR A 97 -1.23 -1.81 5.17
CA THR A 97 -2.18 -1.74 6.29
C THR A 97 -3.20 -2.85 6.18
N PHE A 98 -3.61 -3.41 7.31
CA PHE A 98 -4.61 -4.45 7.40
C PHE A 98 -5.76 -3.96 8.26
N ASP A 99 -6.97 -4.03 7.72
CA ASP A 99 -8.21 -3.65 8.40
C ASP A 99 -9.04 -4.89 8.68
N PHE A 100 -9.39 -5.12 9.94
CA PHE A 100 -10.17 -6.26 10.40
C PHE A 100 -11.50 -5.78 10.97
N LEU A 101 -12.59 -6.26 10.36
CA LEU A 101 -13.96 -5.97 10.76
C LEU A 101 -14.70 -7.28 11.07
N GLU A 102 -15.22 -7.39 12.29
CA GLU A 102 -16.12 -8.48 12.67
C GLU A 102 -17.54 -8.12 12.23
N VAL A 103 -18.06 -8.84 11.23
CA VAL A 103 -19.39 -8.58 10.66
C VAL A 103 -20.50 -9.43 11.27
N VAL A 104 -20.15 -10.59 11.84
CA VAL A 104 -21.09 -11.50 12.51
C VAL A 104 -20.45 -12.06 13.78
N PRO A 105 -21.04 -11.82 14.96
CA PRO A 105 -20.58 -12.43 16.19
C PRO A 105 -21.10 -13.87 16.31
N TYR A 106 -20.22 -14.82 16.63
CA TYR A 106 -20.59 -16.22 16.87
C TYR A 106 -20.94 -16.51 18.33
N ALA A 107 -20.64 -15.59 19.24
CA ALA A 107 -21.02 -15.65 20.65
C ALA A 107 -21.94 -14.48 20.99
N LYS A 108 -22.75 -14.62 22.04
CA LYS A 108 -23.57 -13.51 22.55
C LYS A 108 -22.64 -12.40 23.06
N GLN A 109 -22.65 -11.25 22.40
CA GLN A 109 -21.91 -10.06 22.79
C GLN A 109 -22.92 -8.96 23.18
N GLU A 110 -22.61 -8.19 24.22
CA GLU A 110 -23.44 -7.04 24.62
C GLU A 110 -23.36 -5.89 23.60
N LYS A 111 -22.19 -5.75 22.94
CA LYS A 111 -21.94 -4.77 21.90
C LYS A 111 -20.90 -5.31 20.90
N PRO A 112 -20.92 -4.86 19.63
CA PRO A 112 -19.90 -5.21 18.65
C PRO A 112 -18.50 -4.78 19.11
N ASN A 113 -17.50 -5.56 18.70
CA ASN A 113 -16.11 -5.17 18.87
C ASN A 113 -15.75 -3.98 17.98
N ALA A 114 -14.89 -3.09 18.49
CA ALA A 114 -14.30 -2.05 17.67
C ALA A 114 -13.41 -2.68 16.58
N PRO A 115 -13.40 -2.13 15.35
CA PRO A 115 -12.53 -2.60 14.26
C PRO A 115 -11.06 -2.62 14.69
N TYR A 116 -10.30 -3.58 14.17
CA TYR A 116 -8.88 -3.70 14.48
C TYR A 116 -8.04 -3.31 13.26
N GLN A 117 -7.01 -2.50 13.48
CA GLN A 117 -6.07 -2.10 12.44
C GLN A 117 -4.64 -2.53 12.80
N SER A 118 -3.94 -3.07 11.81
CA SER A 118 -2.50 -3.33 11.89
C SER A 118 -1.80 -2.85 10.62
N TRP A 119 -0.48 -2.93 10.61
CA TRP A 119 0.34 -2.61 9.44
C TRP A 119 1.61 -3.47 9.43
N GLY A 120 2.26 -3.55 8.28
CA GLY A 120 3.54 -4.24 8.10
C GLY A 120 4.38 -3.61 7.00
N THR A 121 5.61 -4.10 6.85
CA THR A 121 6.47 -3.77 5.71
C THR A 121 6.44 -4.93 4.74
N GLU A 122 5.89 -4.71 3.55
CA GLU A 122 5.89 -5.66 2.44
C GLU A 122 7.09 -5.35 1.53
N LYS A 123 7.91 -6.35 1.25
CA LYS A 123 8.97 -6.27 0.27
C LYS A 123 8.62 -7.15 -0.92
N ILE A 124 8.52 -6.53 -2.08
CA ILE A 124 8.17 -7.18 -3.33
C ILE A 124 9.42 -7.28 -4.20
N TYR A 125 9.83 -8.50 -4.51
CA TYR A 125 11.00 -8.81 -5.30
C TYR A 125 10.61 -9.34 -6.67
N VAL A 126 11.42 -9.03 -7.69
CA VAL A 126 11.35 -9.72 -8.98
C VAL A 126 12.10 -11.05 -8.86
N ASP A 127 11.37 -12.16 -8.87
CA ASP A 127 11.92 -13.52 -8.82
C ASP A 127 12.36 -13.97 -10.22
N ALA A 128 11.59 -13.62 -11.25
CA ALA A 128 11.90 -13.90 -12.65
C ALA A 128 11.34 -12.84 -13.58
N ASP A 129 12.02 -12.61 -14.70
CA ASP A 129 11.58 -11.75 -15.80
C ASP A 129 12.28 -12.19 -17.10
N ASP A 130 11.52 -12.80 -18.02
CA ASP A 130 12.01 -13.20 -19.35
C ASP A 130 11.45 -12.34 -20.49
N GLY A 131 10.78 -11.24 -20.15
CA GLY A 131 10.06 -10.38 -21.08
C GLY A 131 8.57 -10.74 -21.19
N LYS A 132 8.21 -12.00 -21.43
CA LYS A 132 6.80 -12.44 -21.58
C LYS A 132 6.25 -13.15 -20.34
N PHE A 133 7.10 -13.41 -19.36
CA PHE A 133 6.78 -13.93 -18.06
C PHE A 133 7.50 -13.10 -17.00
N VAL A 134 6.77 -12.74 -15.95
CA VAL A 134 7.31 -12.02 -14.78
C VAL A 134 6.78 -12.70 -13.52
N SER A 135 7.64 -13.01 -12.57
CA SER A 135 7.25 -13.51 -11.25
C SER A 135 7.67 -12.53 -10.17
N LEU A 136 6.74 -12.20 -9.28
CA LEU A 136 6.96 -11.31 -8.15
C LEU A 136 6.68 -12.05 -6.84
N VAL A 137 7.59 -11.95 -5.88
CA VAL A 137 7.47 -12.57 -4.55
C VAL A 137 7.30 -11.48 -3.50
N HIS A 138 6.26 -11.63 -2.69
CA HIS A 138 5.84 -10.71 -1.64
C HIS A 138 6.22 -11.29 -0.28
N ILE A 139 7.02 -10.55 0.48
CA ILE A 139 7.53 -10.93 1.80
C ILE A 139 7.18 -9.86 2.82
N LEU A 140 6.48 -10.25 3.89
CA LEU A 140 6.30 -9.42 5.07
C LEU A 140 7.55 -9.52 5.95
N GLU A 141 8.21 -8.38 6.16
CA GLU A 141 9.33 -8.24 7.10
C GLU A 141 8.91 -7.29 8.22
N MET A 142 8.65 -7.84 9.40
CA MET A 142 8.19 -7.07 10.55
C MET A 142 9.26 -7.03 11.64
N ARG A 143 9.42 -5.87 12.28
CA ARG A 143 10.24 -5.72 13.48
C ARG A 143 9.39 -5.09 14.57
N ILE A 144 9.52 -5.60 15.78
CA ILE A 144 8.74 -5.18 16.94
C ILE A 144 9.64 -4.44 17.92
N VAL A 145 9.17 -3.31 18.42
CA VAL A 145 9.80 -2.61 19.55
C VAL A 145 9.47 -3.37 20.83
N GLN A 146 10.52 -3.84 21.50
CA GLN A 146 10.44 -4.59 22.75
C GLN A 146 10.17 -3.66 23.94
N LYS A 147 9.88 -4.26 25.11
CA LYS A 147 9.58 -3.50 26.33
C LYS A 147 10.73 -2.62 26.81
N ASP A 148 11.97 -3.02 26.53
CA ASP A 148 13.19 -2.28 26.87
C ASP A 148 13.56 -1.22 25.82
N GLY A 149 12.74 -1.05 24.77
CA GLY A 149 12.98 -0.11 23.67
C GLY A 149 13.86 -0.65 22.55
N THR A 150 14.42 -1.86 22.67
CA THR A 150 15.20 -2.50 21.61
C THR A 150 14.30 -2.95 20.46
N ILE A 151 14.87 -3.10 19.27
CA ILE A 151 14.16 -3.59 18.08
C ILE A 151 14.45 -5.08 17.94
N SER A 152 13.42 -5.90 17.74
CA SER A 152 13.58 -7.33 17.48
C SER A 152 14.33 -7.62 16.18
N GLU A 153 14.89 -8.82 16.10
CA GLU A 153 15.24 -9.42 14.81
C GLU A 153 14.02 -9.44 13.86
N PRO A 154 14.24 -9.41 12.54
CA PRO A 154 13.15 -9.41 11.56
C PRO A 154 12.37 -10.72 11.61
N MET A 155 11.06 -10.59 11.78
CA MET A 155 10.09 -11.66 11.56
C MET A 155 9.73 -11.67 10.08
N VAL A 156 10.23 -12.68 9.37
CA VAL A 156 10.04 -12.83 7.92
C VAL A 156 8.92 -13.82 7.65
N THR A 157 7.90 -13.40 6.91
CA THR A 157 6.79 -14.25 6.47
C THR A 157 6.64 -14.15 4.96
N LYS A 158 6.73 -15.29 4.26
CA LYS A 158 6.32 -15.34 2.86
C LYS A 158 4.82 -15.05 2.80
N HIS A 159 4.44 -13.99 2.11
CA HIS A 159 3.04 -13.58 2.02
C HIS A 159 2.39 -14.28 0.81
N TRP A 160 2.82 -13.94 -0.40
CA TRP A 160 2.31 -14.56 -1.63
C TRP A 160 3.30 -14.42 -2.78
N ARG A 161 3.02 -15.11 -3.87
CA ARG A 161 3.74 -15.00 -5.14
C ARG A 161 2.68 -14.66 -6.19
N GLN A 162 3.07 -13.89 -7.19
CA GLN A 162 2.23 -13.65 -8.35
C GLN A 162 3.04 -13.84 -9.62
N ASP A 163 2.46 -14.58 -10.55
CA ASP A 163 3.05 -14.89 -11.85
C ASP A 163 2.22 -14.21 -12.93
N TRP A 164 2.90 -13.47 -13.79
CA TRP A 164 2.34 -12.75 -14.92
C TRP A 164 2.82 -13.41 -16.21
N ARG A 165 1.89 -13.68 -17.12
CA ARG A 165 2.21 -14.27 -18.43
C ARG A 165 1.50 -13.53 -19.55
N TYR A 166 2.25 -13.15 -20.57
CA TYR A 166 1.75 -12.53 -21.77
C TYR A 166 1.27 -13.60 -22.77
N GLU A 167 0.04 -13.40 -23.27
CA GLU A 167 -0.66 -14.28 -24.20
C GLU A 167 -0.63 -15.76 -23.79
N PRO A 168 -1.12 -16.12 -22.58
CA PRO A 168 -1.03 -17.48 -22.09
C PRO A 168 -1.84 -18.44 -22.98
N GLU A 169 -1.41 -19.70 -23.02
CA GLU A 169 -2.12 -20.75 -23.76
C GLU A 169 -3.46 -21.11 -23.09
N PHE A 170 -3.53 -21.00 -21.76
CA PHE A 170 -4.70 -21.37 -20.97
C PHE A 170 -4.81 -20.51 -19.72
N ILE A 171 -5.99 -20.55 -19.11
CA ILE A 171 -6.24 -20.05 -17.75
C ILE A 171 -6.83 -21.15 -16.88
N VAL A 172 -6.75 -20.96 -15.56
CA VAL A 172 -7.48 -21.78 -14.58
C VAL A 172 -8.78 -21.06 -14.25
N GLU A 173 -9.91 -21.68 -14.55
CA GLU A 173 -11.23 -21.08 -14.40
C GLU A 173 -12.02 -21.79 -13.30
N HIS A 174 -12.55 -21.02 -12.35
CA HIS A 174 -13.40 -21.57 -11.28
C HIS A 174 -14.78 -21.96 -11.83
N LYS A 175 -15.18 -23.20 -11.58
CA LYS A 175 -16.45 -23.80 -12.05
C LYS A 175 -17.50 -23.97 -10.95
N GLY A 176 -17.25 -23.43 -9.76
CA GLY A 176 -18.11 -23.59 -8.59
C GLY A 176 -17.96 -24.94 -7.90
N ARG A 177 -18.41 -25.00 -6.64
CA ARG A 177 -18.36 -26.20 -5.78
C ARG A 177 -16.93 -26.74 -5.65
N ASP A 178 -15.99 -25.84 -5.40
CA ASP A 178 -14.57 -26.15 -5.23
C ASP A 178 -13.98 -26.91 -6.44
N ARG A 179 -14.36 -26.50 -7.65
CA ARG A 179 -13.81 -27.04 -8.90
C ARG A 179 -13.16 -25.97 -9.75
N TRP A 180 -12.08 -26.37 -10.40
CA TRP A 180 -11.30 -25.56 -11.33
C TRP A 180 -10.96 -26.37 -12.56
N ASP A 181 -11.15 -25.77 -13.74
CA ASP A 181 -10.79 -26.38 -15.01
C ASP A 181 -9.74 -25.53 -15.73
N ARG A 182 -8.88 -26.21 -16.49
CA ARG A 182 -7.95 -25.55 -17.42
C ARG A 182 -8.68 -25.27 -18.73
N ARG A 183 -8.88 -24.00 -19.06
CA ARG A 183 -9.50 -23.57 -20.32
C ARG A 183 -8.45 -22.99 -21.26
N THR A 184 -8.24 -23.64 -22.40
CA THR A 184 -7.40 -23.12 -23.48
C THR A 184 -8.02 -21.86 -24.05
N LEU A 185 -7.20 -20.82 -24.23
CA LEU A 185 -7.62 -19.56 -24.82
C LEU A 185 -7.53 -19.63 -26.34
N THR A 186 -8.50 -19.02 -27.01
CA THR A 186 -8.43 -18.76 -28.46
C THR A 186 -7.35 -17.73 -28.77
N ALA A 187 -6.93 -17.67 -30.04
CA ALA A 187 -5.97 -16.66 -30.50
C ALA A 187 -6.47 -15.22 -30.28
N GLU A 188 -7.78 -15.01 -30.29
CA GLU A 188 -8.38 -13.70 -30.04
C GLU A 188 -8.33 -13.32 -28.56
N GLU A 189 -8.68 -14.23 -27.66
CA GLU A 189 -8.70 -13.98 -26.21
C GLU A 189 -7.31 -13.67 -25.64
N LYS A 190 -6.28 -14.37 -26.12
CA LYS A 190 -4.92 -14.20 -25.58
C LYS A 190 -4.16 -13.02 -26.20
N ARG A 191 -4.60 -12.50 -27.35
CA ARG A 191 -3.86 -11.49 -28.12
C ARG A 191 -3.65 -10.22 -27.31
N ASN A 192 -2.39 -9.82 -27.17
CA ASN A 192 -1.98 -8.62 -26.43
C ASN A 192 -2.51 -8.54 -24.99
N ALA A 193 -2.65 -9.67 -24.31
CA ALA A 193 -3.18 -9.74 -22.95
C ALA A 193 -2.18 -10.33 -21.97
N TRP A 194 -2.11 -9.75 -20.78
CA TRP A 194 -1.42 -10.33 -19.63
C TRP A 194 -2.41 -11.07 -18.74
N THR A 195 -2.00 -12.20 -18.17
CA THR A 195 -2.75 -12.89 -17.11
C THR A 195 -1.91 -12.96 -15.84
N GLN A 196 -2.55 -12.68 -14.72
CA GLN A 196 -1.99 -12.82 -13.37
C GLN A 196 -2.51 -14.11 -12.73
N THR A 197 -1.63 -14.85 -12.09
CA THR A 197 -1.95 -16.03 -11.26
C THR A 197 -1.25 -15.92 -9.90
N VAL A 198 -1.86 -16.47 -8.86
CA VAL A 198 -1.42 -16.38 -7.45
C VAL A 198 -1.33 -17.76 -6.82
#